data_AF-U5NDJ7-F1
#
_entry.id   AF-U5NDJ7-F1
#
_cell.length_a   1.000
_cell.length_b   1.000
_cell.length_c   1.000
_cell.angle_alpha   90.00
_cell.angle_beta   90.00
_cell.angle_gamma   90.00
#
_symmetry.space_group_name_H-M   'P 1'
#
loop_
_entity.id
_entity.type
_entity.pdbx_description
1 polymer ?
#
loop_
_entity_poly.entity_id
_entity_poly.type
_entity_poly.pdbx_seq_one_letter_code
_entity_poly.pdbx_strand_id
1 'polypeptide(L)'
;MMYAAHKAAGGMTSVYRQIGIGCEKLFRTAIKDALGLSETDVTWSYTIPLPNGKARTLHLDGRVPFDKIGDRAKRARFHAWMKDSAESIGVDKNVFSTLTGTIFEVRQGYKSKDSKRQNADIANAATAYTKAYFPCAVILSAQIDSQILFRYRAEKWAVVTGIEGANNPLISTYDFMRDVVGYDLAAFFQRNSKTLRSEIDAVLQALLAPGTQ
;
A
#
# COMPACT_ATOMS: atom_id res chain seq x y z
N MET A 1 -8.50 -36.39 8.69
CA MET A 1 -8.51 -35.56 7.47
C MET A 1 -9.05 -34.14 7.70
N MET A 2 -10.23 -33.97 8.30
CA MET A 2 -10.84 -32.65 8.52
C MET A 2 -10.01 -31.68 9.41
N TYR A 3 -9.37 -32.18 10.47
CA TYR A 3 -8.48 -31.36 11.32
C TYR A 3 -7.23 -30.85 10.59
N ALA A 4 -6.59 -31.70 9.78
CA ALA A 4 -5.42 -31.31 8.98
C ALA A 4 -5.79 -30.26 7.91
N ALA A 5 -6.94 -30.42 7.25
CA ALA A 5 -7.46 -29.44 6.29
C ALA A 5 -7.76 -28.08 6.96
N HIS A 6 -8.38 -28.08 8.13
CA HIS A 6 -8.66 -26.85 8.89
C HIS A 6 -7.37 -26.16 9.35
N LYS A 7 -6.39 -26.92 9.85
CA LYS A 7 -5.06 -26.40 10.25
C LYS A 7 -4.33 -25.79 9.06
N ALA A 8 -4.32 -26.46 7.91
CA ALA A 8 -3.71 -25.94 6.69
C ALA A 8 -4.38 -24.63 6.23
N ALA A 9 -5.71 -24.56 6.21
CA ALA A 9 -6.44 -23.34 5.83
C ALA A 9 -6.14 -22.15 6.76
N GLY A 10 -6.09 -22.38 8.07
CA GLY A 10 -5.68 -21.37 9.05
C GLY A 10 -4.23 -20.93 8.87
N GLY A 11 -3.31 -21.88 8.68
CA GLY A 11 -1.89 -21.61 8.41
C GLY A 11 -1.67 -20.76 7.16
N MET A 12 -2.34 -21.11 6.06
CA MET A 12 -2.28 -20.34 4.80
C MET A 12 -2.73 -18.89 4.99
N THR A 13 -3.81 -18.66 5.74
CA THR A 13 -4.30 -17.30 6.03
C THR A 13 -3.25 -16.47 6.79
N SER A 14 -2.54 -17.11 7.73
CA SER A 14 -1.44 -16.46 8.47
C SER A 14 -0.26 -16.11 7.54
N VAL A 15 0.15 -17.02 6.65
CA VAL A 15 1.23 -16.78 5.69
C VAL A 15 0.91 -15.60 4.78
N TYR A 16 -0.30 -15.56 4.19
CA TYR A 16 -0.72 -14.43 3.36
C TYR A 16 -0.65 -13.09 4.12
N ARG A 17 -1.04 -13.08 5.40
CA ARG A 17 -0.94 -11.88 6.25
C ARG A 17 0.51 -11.45 6.47
N GLN A 18 1.39 -12.40 6.77
CA GLN A 18 2.81 -12.10 7.02
C GLN A 18 3.51 -11.60 5.75
N ILE A 19 3.21 -12.18 4.59
CA ILE A 19 3.70 -11.66 3.30
C ILE A 19 3.21 -10.22 3.09
N GLY A 20 1.93 -9.94 3.39
CA GLY A 20 1.39 -8.57 3.35
C GLY A 20 2.18 -7.59 4.22
N ILE A 21 2.46 -7.97 5.47
CA ILE A 21 3.26 -7.15 6.41
C ILE A 21 4.70 -6.95 5.89
N GLY A 22 5.32 -7.99 5.33
CA GLY A 22 6.65 -7.89 4.72
C GLY A 22 6.68 -6.93 3.54
N CYS A 23 5.69 -7.02 2.65
CA CYS A 23 5.49 -6.12 1.53
C CYS A 23 5.30 -4.65 1.97
N GLU A 24 4.47 -4.42 2.99
CA GLU A 24 4.25 -3.11 3.60
C GLU A 24 5.56 -2.49 4.12
N LYS A 25 6.33 -3.28 4.90
CA LYS A 25 7.63 -2.85 5.44
C LYS A 25 8.64 -2.56 4.33
N LEU A 26 8.70 -3.40 3.31
CA LEU A 26 9.58 -3.19 2.15
C LEU A 26 9.23 -1.90 1.42
N PHE A 27 7.94 -1.68 1.11
CA PHE A 27 7.48 -0.46 0.46
C PHE A 27 7.85 0.78 1.27
N ARG A 28 7.54 0.77 2.57
CA ARG A 28 7.85 1.88 3.49
C ARG A 28 9.34 2.17 3.59
N THR A 29 10.17 1.12 3.64
CA THR A 29 11.63 1.25 3.67
C THR A 29 12.14 1.84 2.36
N ALA A 30 11.63 1.37 1.23
CA ALA A 30 12.03 1.87 -0.09
C ALA A 30 11.69 3.36 -0.25
N ILE A 31 10.48 3.81 0.12
CA ILE A 31 10.14 5.24 0.05
C ILE A 31 10.99 6.06 1.02
N LYS A 32 11.28 5.55 2.22
CA LYS A 32 12.07 6.23 3.24
C LYS A 32 13.48 6.50 2.71
N ASP A 33 14.16 5.44 2.28
CA ASP A 33 15.55 5.52 1.84
C ASP A 33 15.69 6.29 0.53
N ALA A 34 14.80 6.04 -0.45
CA ALA A 34 14.89 6.67 -1.76
C ALA A 34 14.58 8.17 -1.72
N LEU A 35 13.67 8.61 -0.84
CA LEU A 35 13.29 10.03 -0.71
C LEU A 35 14.06 10.76 0.41
N GLY A 36 14.89 10.06 1.18
CA GLY A 36 15.68 10.64 2.26
C GLY A 36 14.83 11.09 3.45
N LEU A 37 13.77 10.34 3.76
CA LEU A 37 12.84 10.62 4.85
C LEU A 37 13.28 9.92 6.14
N SER A 38 12.82 10.42 7.29
CA SER A 38 13.01 9.73 8.57
C SER A 38 11.95 8.66 8.82
N GLU A 39 12.17 7.79 9.82
CA GLU A 39 11.18 6.78 10.26
C GLU A 39 9.83 7.39 10.66
N THR A 40 9.87 8.57 11.29
CA THR A 40 8.66 9.27 11.72
C THR A 40 7.93 9.90 10.56
N ASP A 41 8.64 10.35 9.52
CA ASP A 41 8.03 10.91 8.31
C ASP A 41 7.20 9.86 7.56
N VAL A 42 7.70 8.62 7.48
CA VAL A 42 7.04 7.52 6.74
C VAL A 42 5.97 6.78 7.52
N THR A 43 5.78 7.13 8.79
CA THR A 43 4.73 6.56 9.63
C THR A 43 3.56 7.53 9.74
N TRP A 44 2.33 7.02 9.68
CA TRP A 44 1.14 7.82 9.94
C TRP A 44 0.13 7.09 10.80
N SER A 45 -0.50 7.85 11.68
CA SER A 45 -1.59 7.38 12.52
C SER A 45 -2.51 8.51 12.90
N TYR A 46 -3.75 8.18 13.23
CA TYR A 46 -4.73 9.12 13.74
C TYR A 46 -5.66 8.42 14.72
N THR A 47 -6.34 9.20 15.54
CA THR A 47 -7.23 8.68 16.57
C THR A 47 -8.68 9.01 16.21
N ILE A 48 -9.56 8.03 16.34
CA ILE A 48 -11.01 8.20 16.23
C ILE A 48 -11.68 8.02 17.59
N PRO A 49 -12.69 8.84 17.94
CA PRO A 49 -13.51 8.60 19.12
C PRO A 49 -14.43 7.38 18.90
N LEU A 50 -14.67 6.62 19.96
CA LEU A 50 -15.60 5.51 20.00
C LEU A 50 -16.86 5.92 20.78
N PRO A 51 -18.04 5.31 20.50
CA PRO A 51 -19.28 5.62 21.20
C PRO A 51 -19.23 5.44 22.73
N ASN A 52 -18.30 4.63 23.23
CA ASN A 52 -18.10 4.38 24.66
C ASN A 52 -17.15 5.40 25.33
N GLY A 53 -16.85 6.52 24.68
CA GLY A 53 -15.95 7.56 25.18
C GLY A 53 -14.46 7.21 25.09
N LYS A 54 -14.09 5.99 24.66
CA LYS A 54 -12.69 5.63 24.40
C LYS A 54 -12.25 6.15 23.04
N ALA A 55 -10.95 6.08 22.79
CA ALA A 55 -10.36 6.45 21.51
C ALA A 55 -9.63 5.24 20.91
N ARG A 56 -9.63 5.12 19.59
CA ARG A 56 -8.90 4.08 18.85
C ARG A 56 -7.90 4.74 17.90
N THR A 57 -6.64 4.34 17.98
CA THR A 57 -5.62 4.73 17.01
C THR A 57 -5.68 3.80 15.79
N LEU A 58 -5.68 4.40 14.61
CA LEU A 58 -5.57 3.75 13.32
C LEU A 58 -4.24 4.14 12.70
N HIS A 59 -3.62 3.20 11.98
CA HIS A 59 -2.34 3.36 11.30
C HIS A 59 -2.53 3.11 9.82
N LEU A 60 -1.80 3.85 8.99
CA LEU A 60 -1.63 3.51 7.57
C LEU A 60 -0.18 3.19 7.26
N ASP A 61 -0.02 2.55 6.12
CA ASP A 61 1.14 1.76 5.75
C ASP A 61 2.36 2.60 5.32
N GLY A 62 2.11 3.86 4.93
CA GLY A 62 3.16 4.81 4.60
C GLY A 62 2.68 6.26 4.54
N ARG A 63 3.62 7.19 4.66
CA ARG A 63 3.40 8.63 4.45
C ARG A 63 4.60 9.26 3.76
N VAL A 64 4.35 10.22 2.89
CA VAL A 64 5.38 11.08 2.29
C VAL A 64 4.91 12.54 2.39
N PRO A 65 5.40 13.30 3.38
CA PRO A 65 5.24 14.75 3.42
C PRO A 65 6.21 15.37 2.40
N PHE A 66 5.71 16.13 1.43
CA PHE A 66 6.59 16.59 0.34
C PHE A 66 7.63 17.61 0.81
N ASP A 67 7.33 18.38 1.87
CA ASP A 67 8.23 19.38 2.47
C ASP A 67 9.47 18.73 3.11
N LYS A 68 9.37 17.45 3.49
CA LYS A 68 10.44 16.65 4.08
C LYS A 68 11.38 16.00 3.05
N ILE A 69 11.02 15.96 1.77
CA ILE A 69 11.91 15.43 0.71
C ILE A 69 13.03 16.46 0.45
N GLY A 70 14.20 16.30 1.06
CA GLY A 70 15.28 17.30 0.99
C GLY A 70 15.81 17.59 -0.43
N ASP A 71 15.85 16.56 -1.29
CA ASP A 71 16.25 16.67 -2.69
C ASP A 71 15.16 17.35 -3.52
N ARG A 72 15.48 18.51 -4.12
CA ARG A 72 14.55 19.33 -4.90
C ARG A 72 14.03 18.62 -6.15
N ALA A 73 14.87 17.85 -6.84
CA ALA A 73 14.49 17.14 -8.05
C ALA A 73 13.54 15.99 -7.72
N LYS A 74 13.83 15.21 -6.66
CA LYS A 74 12.92 14.17 -6.17
C LYS A 74 11.59 14.75 -5.70
N ARG A 75 11.62 15.87 -4.97
CA ARG A 75 10.42 16.57 -4.50
C ARG A 75 9.55 17.04 -5.66
N ALA A 76 10.14 17.69 -6.66
CA ALA A 76 9.42 18.18 -7.83
C ALA A 76 8.75 17.03 -8.60
N ARG A 77 9.48 15.91 -8.79
CA ARG A 77 8.97 14.71 -9.46
C ARG A 77 7.82 14.06 -8.70
N PHE A 78 7.94 13.92 -7.38
CA PHE A 78 6.88 13.37 -6.54
C PHE A 78 5.64 14.27 -6.54
N HIS A 79 5.81 15.59 -6.43
CA HIS A 79 4.71 16.54 -6.48
C HIS A 79 4.02 16.56 -7.84
N ALA A 80 4.77 16.46 -8.95
CA ALA A 80 4.21 16.35 -10.29
C ALA A 80 3.33 15.09 -10.43
N TRP A 81 3.84 13.92 -10.00
CA TRP A 81 3.02 12.71 -9.95
C TRP A 81 1.77 12.86 -9.08
N MET A 82 1.88 13.51 -7.92
CA MET A 82 0.74 13.73 -7.03
C MET A 82 -0.34 14.57 -7.72
N LYS A 83 0.09 15.61 -8.44
CA LYS A 83 -0.80 16.49 -9.23
C LYS A 83 -1.48 15.71 -10.35
N ASP A 84 -0.73 15.00 -11.17
CA ASP A 84 -1.26 14.26 -12.32
C ASP A 84 -2.21 13.15 -11.85
N SER A 85 -1.89 12.48 -10.74
CA SER A 85 -2.76 11.48 -10.10
C SER A 85 -4.07 12.11 -9.61
N ALA A 86 -4.00 13.24 -8.92
CA ALA A 86 -5.16 13.96 -8.40
C ALA A 86 -6.08 14.45 -9.54
N GLU A 87 -5.49 15.01 -10.60
CA GLU A 87 -6.23 15.44 -11.80
C GLU A 87 -6.91 14.25 -12.49
N SER A 88 -6.23 13.10 -12.62
CA SER A 88 -6.77 11.91 -13.29
C SER A 88 -8.02 11.33 -12.63
N ILE A 89 -8.21 11.56 -11.33
CA ILE A 89 -9.39 11.11 -10.58
C ILE A 89 -10.37 12.24 -10.26
N GLY A 90 -10.11 13.46 -10.76
CA GLY A 90 -10.99 14.62 -10.64
C GLY A 90 -11.00 15.26 -9.26
N VAL A 91 -9.85 15.34 -8.59
CA VAL A 91 -9.67 16.20 -7.42
C VAL A 91 -9.68 17.66 -7.87
N ASP A 92 -10.45 18.50 -7.20
CA ASP A 92 -10.49 19.94 -7.51
C ASP A 92 -9.13 20.62 -7.25
N LYS A 93 -8.77 21.58 -8.09
CA LYS A 93 -7.47 22.28 -8.00
C LYS A 93 -7.28 23.01 -6.68
N ASN A 94 -8.36 23.55 -6.10
CA ASN A 94 -8.31 24.24 -4.80
C ASN A 94 -8.17 23.24 -3.65
N VAL A 95 -8.70 22.02 -3.79
CA VAL A 95 -8.43 20.96 -2.81
C VAL A 95 -6.97 20.54 -2.92
N PHE A 96 -6.49 20.27 -4.14
CA PHE A 96 -5.10 19.86 -4.37
C PHE A 96 -4.08 20.85 -3.81
N SER A 97 -4.31 22.17 -3.96
CA SER A 97 -3.40 23.20 -3.46
C SER A 97 -3.24 23.22 -1.94
N THR A 98 -4.14 22.57 -1.20
CA THR A 98 -4.03 22.42 0.26
C THR A 98 -3.25 21.18 0.69
N LEU A 99 -3.03 20.21 -0.21
CA LEU A 99 -2.43 18.93 0.14
C LEU A 99 -0.93 19.08 0.39
N THR A 100 -0.46 18.44 1.46
CA THR A 100 0.91 18.54 2.01
C THR A 100 1.76 17.29 1.75
N GLY A 101 1.20 16.29 1.09
CA GLY A 101 1.89 15.04 0.80
C GLY A 101 0.93 13.92 0.45
N THR A 102 1.40 12.68 0.55
CA THR A 102 0.61 11.48 0.25
C THR A 102 0.61 10.50 1.43
N ILE A 103 -0.52 9.86 1.69
CA ILE A 103 -0.65 8.72 2.61
C ILE A 103 -0.95 7.47 1.80
N PHE A 104 -0.28 6.37 2.14
CA PHE A 104 -0.35 5.11 1.42
C PHE A 104 -1.04 4.02 2.24
N GLU A 105 -1.92 3.25 1.58
CA GLU A 105 -2.38 1.93 2.04
C GLU A 105 -1.78 0.88 1.10
N VAL A 106 -1.00 -0.06 1.63
CA VAL A 106 -0.25 -1.05 0.87
C VAL A 106 -0.91 -2.42 0.99
N ARG A 107 -1.14 -3.05 -0.15
CA ARG A 107 -1.78 -4.36 -0.25
C ARG A 107 -0.95 -5.25 -1.16
N GLN A 108 -0.64 -6.48 -0.73
CA GLN A 108 -0.05 -7.49 -1.62
C GLN A 108 -1.00 -7.83 -2.79
N GLY A 109 -2.30 -7.89 -2.50
CA GLY A 109 -3.39 -8.05 -3.45
C GLY A 109 -4.72 -7.72 -2.76
N TYR A 110 -5.76 -7.43 -3.54
CA TYR A 110 -7.07 -7.04 -3.06
C TYR A 110 -8.15 -8.01 -3.55
N LYS A 111 -8.32 -9.11 -2.80
CA LYS A 111 -9.31 -10.16 -3.12
C LYS A 111 -10.63 -10.03 -2.35
N SER A 112 -10.69 -9.12 -1.39
CA SER A 112 -11.79 -9.05 -0.43
C SER A 112 -12.97 -8.25 -1.00
N LYS A 113 -14.08 -8.93 -1.29
CA LYS A 113 -15.37 -8.25 -1.56
C LYS A 113 -16.14 -7.86 -0.29
N ASP A 114 -15.55 -8.09 0.88
CA ASP A 114 -16.12 -7.68 2.17
C ASP A 114 -16.33 -6.16 2.23
N SER A 115 -17.60 -5.77 2.37
CA SER A 115 -18.02 -4.37 2.39
C SER A 115 -17.47 -3.61 3.58
N LYS A 116 -17.27 -4.28 4.72
CA LYS A 116 -16.69 -3.68 5.93
C LYS A 116 -15.25 -3.24 5.69
N ARG A 117 -14.42 -4.07 5.05
CA ARG A 117 -13.05 -3.69 4.67
C ARG A 117 -13.04 -2.52 3.69
N GLN A 118 -13.86 -2.57 2.63
CA GLN A 118 -13.92 -1.49 1.65
C GLN A 118 -14.35 -0.14 2.27
N ASN A 119 -15.33 -0.17 3.17
CA ASN A 119 -15.80 1.04 3.85
C ASN A 119 -14.74 1.60 4.81
N ALA A 120 -13.97 0.74 5.49
CA ALA A 120 -12.85 1.19 6.32
C ALA A 120 -11.74 1.83 5.47
N ASP A 121 -11.41 1.22 4.34
CA ASP A 121 -10.44 1.73 3.38
C ASP A 121 -10.85 3.13 2.86
N ILE A 122 -12.13 3.32 2.47
CA ILE A 122 -12.68 4.62 2.04
C ILE A 122 -12.66 5.65 3.18
N ALA A 123 -13.01 5.25 4.41
CA ALA A 123 -12.97 6.14 5.57
C ALA A 123 -11.54 6.61 5.88
N ASN A 124 -10.54 5.75 5.70
CA ASN A 124 -9.13 6.12 5.83
C ASN A 124 -8.74 7.16 4.76
N ALA A 125 -9.13 6.94 3.50
CA ALA A 125 -8.87 7.88 2.41
C ALA A 125 -9.52 9.26 2.66
N ALA A 126 -10.77 9.28 3.10
CA ALA A 126 -11.45 10.53 3.50
C ALA A 126 -10.72 11.23 4.66
N THR A 127 -10.24 10.46 5.66
CA THR A 127 -9.47 11.02 6.77
C THR A 127 -8.17 11.66 6.27
N ALA A 128 -7.45 11.01 5.35
CA ALA A 128 -6.24 11.58 4.76
C ALA A 128 -6.50 12.98 4.17
N TYR A 129 -7.58 13.14 3.41
CA TYR A 129 -7.99 14.45 2.88
C TYR A 129 -8.25 15.48 3.97
N THR A 130 -8.97 15.12 5.05
CA THR A 130 -9.20 16.05 6.18
C THR A 130 -7.92 16.44 6.92
N LYS A 131 -6.84 15.68 6.74
CA LYS A 131 -5.50 15.98 7.27
C LYS A 131 -4.58 16.59 6.22
N ALA A 132 -5.13 17.05 5.10
CA ALA A 132 -4.40 17.65 3.99
C ALA A 132 -3.35 16.70 3.38
N TYR A 133 -3.70 15.42 3.20
CA TYR A 133 -2.89 14.45 2.46
C TYR A 133 -3.69 13.83 1.32
N PHE A 134 -3.02 13.62 0.20
CA PHE A 134 -3.54 12.83 -0.91
C PHE A 134 -3.53 11.35 -0.54
N PRO A 135 -4.66 10.62 -0.57
CA PRO A 135 -4.65 9.18 -0.33
C PRO A 135 -4.23 8.42 -1.59
N CYS A 136 -3.46 7.34 -1.41
CA CYS A 136 -3.08 6.42 -2.48
C CYS A 136 -3.11 4.96 -2.00
N ALA A 137 -3.79 4.08 -2.73
CA ALA A 137 -3.75 2.65 -2.53
C ALA A 137 -2.68 2.05 -3.44
N VAL A 138 -1.76 1.30 -2.85
CA VAL A 138 -0.66 0.63 -3.53
C VAL A 138 -0.93 -0.86 -3.50
N ILE A 139 -1.17 -1.45 -4.67
CA ILE A 139 -1.42 -2.89 -4.80
C ILE A 139 -0.24 -3.49 -5.54
N LEU A 140 0.46 -4.44 -4.92
CA LEU A 140 1.69 -5.03 -5.48
C LEU A 140 1.43 -6.10 -6.55
N SER A 141 0.19 -6.56 -6.68
CA SER A 141 -0.22 -7.49 -7.73
C SER A 141 -1.29 -6.86 -8.62
N ALA A 142 -1.52 -7.48 -9.78
CA ALA A 142 -2.65 -7.15 -10.65
C ALA A 142 -4.02 -7.61 -10.07
N GLN A 143 -4.04 -8.20 -8.87
CA GLN A 143 -5.23 -8.82 -8.29
C GLN A 143 -6.06 -7.79 -7.51
N ILE A 144 -6.90 -7.04 -8.22
CA ILE A 144 -8.00 -6.24 -7.66
C ILE A 144 -9.23 -6.35 -8.57
N ASP A 145 -10.41 -6.47 -7.96
CA ASP A 145 -11.68 -6.45 -8.70
C ASP A 145 -11.94 -5.07 -9.33
N SER A 146 -12.36 -5.04 -10.59
CA SER A 146 -12.55 -3.80 -11.35
C SER A 146 -13.63 -2.88 -10.75
N GLN A 147 -14.65 -3.44 -10.10
CA GLN A 147 -15.69 -2.64 -9.43
C GLN A 147 -15.12 -1.95 -8.19
N ILE A 148 -14.23 -2.62 -7.44
CA ILE A 148 -13.56 -2.04 -6.29
C ILE A 148 -12.60 -0.94 -6.74
N LEU A 149 -11.83 -1.19 -7.80
CA LEU A 149 -10.95 -0.19 -8.40
C LEU A 149 -11.73 1.06 -8.83
N PHE A 150 -12.86 0.87 -9.52
CA PHE A 150 -13.74 1.97 -9.93
C PHE A 150 -14.29 2.73 -8.72
N ARG A 151 -14.77 2.01 -7.71
CA ARG A 151 -15.30 2.59 -6.47
C ARG A 151 -14.26 3.46 -5.77
N TYR A 152 -13.03 2.99 -5.61
CA TYR A 152 -11.97 3.77 -4.94
C TYR A 152 -11.62 5.03 -5.72
N ARG A 153 -11.50 4.95 -7.04
CA ARG A 153 -11.26 6.13 -7.88
C ARG A 153 -12.41 7.13 -7.83
N ALA A 154 -13.66 6.65 -7.76
CA ALA A 154 -14.83 7.51 -7.61
C ALA A 154 -14.77 8.34 -6.31
N GLU A 155 -14.26 7.74 -5.22
CA GLU A 155 -13.99 8.38 -3.92
C GLU A 155 -12.69 9.22 -3.90
N LYS A 156 -12.16 9.58 -5.08
CA LYS A 156 -10.93 10.38 -5.23
C LYS A 156 -9.71 9.73 -4.57
N TRP A 157 -9.65 8.40 -4.54
CA TRP A 157 -8.49 7.68 -4.07
C TRP A 157 -7.64 7.23 -5.26
N ALA A 158 -6.37 7.67 -5.32
CA ALA A 158 -5.44 7.13 -6.30
C ALA A 158 -5.23 5.65 -6.05
N VAL A 159 -5.16 4.85 -7.11
CA VAL A 159 -4.89 3.41 -7.00
C VAL A 159 -3.89 3.00 -8.07
N VAL A 160 -2.73 2.52 -7.61
CA VAL A 160 -1.69 1.91 -8.43
C VAL A 160 -1.67 0.40 -8.19
N THR A 161 -1.47 -0.39 -9.24
CA THR A 161 -1.57 -1.86 -9.22
C THR A 161 -0.31 -2.51 -9.74
N GLY A 162 -0.12 -3.80 -9.44
CA GLY A 162 1.10 -4.55 -9.76
C GLY A 162 1.19 -4.97 -11.22
N ILE A 163 1.04 -4.03 -12.14
CA ILE A 163 1.24 -4.21 -13.58
C ILE A 163 2.67 -3.81 -13.91
N GLU A 164 3.44 -4.70 -14.50
CA GLU A 164 4.79 -4.40 -15.00
C GLU A 164 4.73 -3.90 -16.45
N GLY A 165 5.64 -3.00 -16.83
CA GLY A 165 5.80 -2.54 -18.22
C GLY A 165 4.66 -1.66 -18.75
N ALA A 166 3.81 -1.10 -17.88
CA ALA A 166 2.76 -0.17 -18.29
C ALA A 166 3.32 1.19 -18.74
N ASN A 167 4.55 1.51 -18.34
CA ASN A 167 5.20 2.82 -18.52
C ASN A 167 4.30 3.96 -18.04
N ASN A 168 3.57 3.73 -16.94
CA ASN A 168 2.59 4.67 -16.42
C ASN A 168 2.52 4.63 -14.89
N PRO A 169 3.19 5.58 -14.20
CA PRO A 169 3.22 5.64 -12.74
C PRO A 169 1.89 6.04 -12.10
N LEU A 170 0.88 6.43 -12.88
CA LEU A 170 -0.47 6.72 -12.37
C LEU A 170 -1.30 5.45 -12.14
N ILE A 171 -0.91 4.33 -12.75
CA ILE A 171 -1.64 3.07 -12.66
C ILE A 171 -0.78 1.89 -12.23
N SER A 172 0.54 1.96 -12.40
CA SER A 172 1.46 0.88 -12.04
C SER A 172 2.24 1.21 -10.78
N THR A 173 2.17 0.31 -9.79
CA THR A 173 2.99 0.36 -8.58
C THR A 173 4.47 0.29 -8.91
N TYR A 174 4.86 -0.52 -9.90
CA TYR A 174 6.26 -0.71 -10.25
C TYR A 174 6.83 0.50 -11.00
N ASP A 175 6.06 1.09 -11.92
CA ASP A 175 6.45 2.33 -12.59
C ASP A 175 6.45 3.51 -11.60
N PHE A 176 5.48 3.59 -10.68
CA PHE A 176 5.50 4.59 -9.60
C PHE A 176 6.78 4.49 -8.76
N MET A 177 7.14 3.29 -8.32
CA MET A 177 8.34 3.09 -7.51
C MET A 177 9.61 3.45 -8.28
N ARG A 178 9.73 3.02 -9.54
CA ARG A 178 10.91 3.30 -10.37
C ARG A 178 11.02 4.78 -10.73
N ASP A 179 9.96 5.34 -11.29
CA ASP A 179 10.01 6.64 -11.96
C ASP A 179 9.76 7.79 -10.98
N VAL A 180 8.91 7.60 -9.97
CA VAL A 180 8.55 8.67 -9.02
C VAL A 180 9.40 8.58 -7.76
N VAL A 181 9.41 7.42 -7.10
CA VAL A 181 10.17 7.23 -5.86
C VAL A 181 11.68 7.14 -6.15
N GLY A 182 12.07 6.52 -7.28
CA GLY A 182 13.47 6.30 -7.65
C GLY A 182 14.04 4.98 -7.14
N TYR A 183 13.18 3.98 -6.90
CA TYR A 183 13.56 2.65 -6.45
C TYR A 183 12.93 1.57 -7.34
N ASP A 184 13.76 0.75 -7.97
CA ASP A 184 13.28 -0.34 -8.82
C ASP A 184 12.83 -1.54 -8.00
N LEU A 185 11.56 -1.49 -7.57
CA LEU A 185 10.93 -2.54 -6.78
C LEU A 185 10.75 -3.85 -7.56
N ALA A 186 10.51 -3.76 -8.87
CA ALA A 186 10.40 -4.95 -9.72
C ALA A 186 11.75 -5.68 -9.79
N ALA A 187 12.83 -4.96 -10.08
CA ALA A 187 14.17 -5.53 -10.10
C ALA A 187 14.60 -6.05 -8.72
N PHE A 188 14.18 -5.42 -7.61
CA PHE A 188 14.37 -5.99 -6.28
C PHE A 188 13.74 -7.38 -6.16
N PHE A 189 12.45 -7.54 -6.50
CA PHE A 189 11.79 -8.84 -6.41
C PHE A 189 12.42 -9.87 -7.36
N GLN A 190 12.79 -9.48 -8.58
CA GLN A 190 13.44 -10.36 -9.55
C GLN A 190 14.78 -10.89 -9.03
N ARG A 191 15.66 -10.00 -8.55
CA ARG A 191 16.98 -10.38 -8.00
C ARG A 191 16.87 -11.30 -6.79
N ASN A 192 15.85 -11.11 -5.96
CA ASN A 192 15.66 -11.87 -4.72
C ASN A 192 14.67 -13.04 -4.86
N SER A 193 14.13 -13.28 -6.06
CA SER A 193 13.04 -14.23 -6.30
C SER A 193 13.36 -15.65 -5.84
N LYS A 194 14.59 -16.12 -6.08
CA LYS A 194 15.06 -17.44 -5.65
C LYS A 194 15.03 -17.58 -4.12
N THR A 195 15.58 -16.60 -3.42
CA THR A 195 15.62 -16.59 -1.94
C THR A 195 14.21 -16.50 -1.37
N LEU A 196 13.40 -15.53 -1.84
CA LEU A 196 12.02 -15.35 -1.36
C LEU A 196 11.16 -16.60 -1.58
N ARG A 197 11.30 -17.24 -2.75
CA ARG A 197 10.58 -18.49 -3.04
C ARG A 197 11.03 -19.61 -2.11
N SER A 198 12.34 -19.78 -1.89
CA SER A 198 12.88 -20.80 -0.98
C SER A 198 12.34 -20.66 0.43
N GLU A 199 12.28 -19.42 0.96
CA GLU A 199 11.75 -19.16 2.31
C GLU A 199 10.24 -19.45 2.38
N ILE A 200 9.47 -19.03 1.38
CA ILE A 200 8.03 -19.31 1.32
C ILE A 200 7.79 -20.81 1.23
N ASP A 201 8.53 -21.52 0.37
CA ASP A 201 8.40 -22.96 0.19
C ASP A 201 8.73 -23.71 1.49
N ALA A 202 9.78 -23.30 2.21
CA ALA A 202 10.14 -23.88 3.50
C ALA A 202 9.02 -23.71 4.55
N VAL A 203 8.42 -22.51 4.62
CA VAL A 203 7.28 -22.26 5.52
C VAL A 203 6.06 -23.08 5.13
N LEU A 204 5.74 -23.17 3.83
CA LEU A 204 4.61 -23.96 3.34
C LEU A 204 4.81 -25.45 3.62
N GLN A 205 6.02 -25.98 3.39
CA GLN A 205 6.35 -27.36 3.71
C GLN A 205 6.19 -27.63 5.20
N ALA A 206 6.69 -26.76 6.08
CA ALA A 206 6.54 -26.91 7.52
C ALA A 206 5.07 -26.88 7.98
N LEU A 207 4.21 -26.07 7.35
CA LEU A 207 2.79 -25.97 7.67
C LEU A 207 1.96 -27.15 7.15
N LEU A 208 2.35 -27.71 6.00
CA LEU A 208 1.63 -28.78 5.31
C LEU A 208 2.17 -30.18 5.62
N ALA A 209 3.36 -30.29 6.21
CA ALA A 209 3.90 -31.56 6.65
C ALA A 209 2.93 -32.24 7.61
N PRO A 210 2.65 -33.55 7.44
CA PRO A 210 1.89 -34.31 8.42
C PRO A 210 2.57 -34.15 9.77
N GLY A 211 1.84 -33.66 10.77
CA GLY A 211 2.39 -33.61 12.13
C GLY A 211 2.75 -35.01 12.55
N THR A 212 4.03 -35.27 12.82
CA THR A 212 4.43 -36.40 13.66
C THR A 212 3.74 -36.19 15.00
N GLN A 213 2.71 -37.00 15.26
CA GLN A 213 2.15 -37.18 16.59
C GLN A 213 3.21 -37.79 17.51
#